data_AF-A0A9X4MSV4-F1
#
_entry.id   AF-A0A9X4MSV4-F1
#
_cell.length_a   1.000
_cell.length_b   1.000
_cell.length_c   1.000
_cell.angle_alpha   90.00
_cell.angle_beta   90.00
_cell.angle_gamma   90.00
#
_symmetry.space_group_name_H-M   'P 1'
#
loop_
_entity.id
_entity.type
_entity.pdbx_description
1 polymer ?
#
loop_
_entity_poly.entity_id
_entity_poly.type
_entity_poly.pdbx_seq_one_letter_code
_entity_poly.pdbx_strand_id
1 'polypeptide(L)'
;MNDIFNYAFNFIDYVLWKNQNNLQEYFFDSRNFRFTYRRSVEHWYPQNPNFEDSGMLRMSDSLLHSFGNLCIITDSQNSKFGNSRPQAKYSQWEKIFGNQSLKLQWMAKLTGNSDDNWNSEVIRGHEDKILTLVKEFFESTKNI
;
A
#
# COMPACT_ATOMS: atom_id res chain seq x y z
N MET A 1 20.06 -0.31 6.08
CA MET A 1 19.47 -1.48 5.38
C MET A 1 18.06 -1.22 4.85
N ASN A 2 17.32 -0.22 5.36
CA ASN A 2 15.96 0.13 4.90
C ASN A 2 15.86 1.12 3.71
N ASP A 3 16.97 1.73 3.27
CA ASP A 3 16.88 2.80 2.26
C ASP A 3 16.45 2.30 0.88
N ILE A 4 16.86 1.09 0.48
CA ILE A 4 16.49 0.48 -0.81
C ILE A 4 14.97 0.34 -0.93
N PHE A 5 14.30 -0.13 0.12
CA PHE A 5 12.84 -0.25 0.15
C PHE A 5 12.17 1.11 0.08
N ASN A 6 12.69 2.10 0.81
CA ASN A 6 12.15 3.46 0.77
C ASN A 6 12.27 4.06 -0.64
N TYR A 7 13.41 3.89 -1.32
CA TYR A 7 13.56 4.32 -2.71
C TYR A 7 12.58 3.61 -3.65
N ALA A 8 12.44 2.29 -3.50
CA ALA A 8 11.51 1.50 -4.31
C ALA A 8 10.06 2.01 -4.15
N PHE A 9 9.55 2.16 -2.93
CA PHE A 9 8.18 2.63 -2.73
C PHE A 9 7.95 4.08 -3.18
N ASN A 10 8.93 4.98 -3.00
CA ASN A 10 8.83 6.33 -3.55
C ASN A 10 8.80 6.32 -5.09
N PHE A 11 9.60 5.48 -5.72
CA PHE A 11 9.55 5.28 -7.18
C PHE A 11 8.20 4.73 -7.64
N ILE A 12 7.61 3.80 -6.88
CA ILE A 12 6.26 3.30 -7.17
C ILE A 12 5.23 4.43 -7.08
N ASP A 13 5.25 5.23 -6.03
CA ASP A 13 4.36 6.39 -5.91
C ASP A 13 4.56 7.36 -7.09
N TYR A 14 5.78 7.49 -7.61
CA TYR A 14 6.03 8.25 -8.83
C TYR A 14 5.40 7.63 -10.08
N VAL A 15 5.53 6.32 -10.30
CA VAL A 15 4.87 5.62 -11.42
C VAL A 15 3.35 5.78 -11.33
N LEU A 16 2.78 5.61 -10.13
CA LEU A 16 1.34 5.80 -9.88
C LEU A 16 0.91 7.24 -10.16
N TRP A 17 1.69 8.22 -9.69
CA TRP A 17 1.40 9.64 -9.90
C TRP A 17 1.47 10.04 -11.38
N LYS A 18 2.45 9.52 -12.13
CA LYS A 18 2.56 9.75 -13.59
C LYS A 18 1.34 9.22 -14.35
N ASN A 19 0.72 8.15 -13.85
CA ASN A 19 -0.47 7.52 -14.43
C ASN A 19 -1.79 7.93 -13.76
N GLN A 20 -1.78 8.91 -12.84
CA GLN A 20 -2.90 9.18 -11.94
C GLN A 20 -4.23 9.50 -12.63
N ASN A 21 -4.19 10.06 -13.85
CA ASN A 21 -5.39 10.42 -14.60
C ASN A 21 -6.20 9.17 -15.00
N ASN A 22 -5.53 8.04 -15.22
CA ASN A 22 -6.14 6.77 -15.59
C ASN A 22 -6.42 5.87 -14.37
N LEU A 23 -5.97 6.29 -13.17
CA LEU A 23 -6.01 5.49 -11.96
C LEU A 23 -6.86 6.14 -10.85
N GLN A 24 -7.67 7.14 -11.17
CA GLN A 24 -8.41 7.93 -10.17
C GLN A 24 -9.31 7.06 -9.28
N GLU A 25 -9.90 5.99 -9.82
CA GLU A 25 -10.76 5.06 -9.07
C GLU A 25 -10.03 4.36 -7.90
N TYR A 26 -8.70 4.23 -8.00
CA TYR A 26 -7.87 3.59 -7.00
C TYR A 26 -7.41 4.54 -5.89
N PHE A 27 -7.69 5.84 -6.00
CA PHE A 27 -7.20 6.82 -5.05
C PHE A 27 -8.33 7.53 -4.31
N PHE A 28 -8.03 8.02 -3.11
CA PHE A 28 -8.95 8.91 -2.39
C PHE A 28 -8.85 10.33 -2.95
N ASP A 29 -7.63 10.82 -3.10
CA ASP A 29 -7.35 12.09 -3.76
C ASP A 29 -5.90 12.11 -4.28
N SER A 30 -5.71 11.72 -5.54
CA SER A 30 -4.39 11.78 -6.17
C SER A 30 -3.87 13.20 -6.36
N ARG A 31 -4.76 14.21 -6.43
CA ARG A 31 -4.38 15.61 -6.64
C ARG A 31 -3.77 16.22 -5.38
N ASN A 32 -4.13 15.70 -4.21
CA ASN A 32 -3.55 16.13 -2.93
C ASN A 32 -2.29 15.35 -2.54
N PHE A 33 -1.93 14.30 -3.29
CA PHE A 33 -0.69 13.57 -3.05
C PHE A 33 0.54 14.49 -3.20
N ARG A 34 1.46 14.37 -2.25
CA ARG A 34 2.78 15.02 -2.27
C ARG A 34 3.85 14.00 -1.90
N PHE A 35 5.00 14.11 -2.56
CA PHE A 35 6.21 13.44 -2.08
C PHE A 35 6.65 14.11 -0.78
N THR A 36 6.58 13.35 0.30
CA THR A 36 6.98 13.78 1.64
C THR A 36 7.91 12.74 2.23
N TYR A 37 8.58 13.11 3.31
CA TYR A 37 9.48 12.20 3.99
C TYR A 37 8.70 11.06 4.68
N ARG A 38 8.61 9.92 4.00
CA ARG A 38 8.09 8.65 4.49
C ARG A 38 9.26 7.68 4.54
N ARG A 39 9.48 7.05 5.68
CA ARG A 39 10.67 6.21 5.94
C ARG A 39 10.35 4.86 6.55
N SER A 40 9.11 4.67 6.96
CA SER A 40 8.66 3.42 7.53
C SER A 40 8.01 2.59 6.44
N VAL A 41 8.36 1.32 6.38
CA VAL A 41 7.60 0.32 5.65
C VAL A 41 6.53 -0.20 6.59
N GLU A 42 5.31 -0.31 6.08
CA GLU A 42 4.16 -0.83 6.79
C GLU A 42 3.64 -2.11 6.15
N HIS A 43 3.33 -3.07 7.02
CA HIS A 43 2.62 -4.29 6.70
C HIS A 43 1.13 -4.05 6.83
N TRP A 44 0.41 -3.94 5.72
CA TRP A 44 -1.03 -3.65 5.78
C TRP A 44 -1.78 -4.76 6.50
N TYR A 45 -1.57 -6.01 6.09
CA TYR A 45 -1.80 -7.16 6.96
C TYR A 45 -0.66 -7.27 7.97
N PRO A 46 -0.93 -7.23 9.29
CA PRO A 46 0.11 -7.10 10.32
C PRO A 46 1.03 -8.33 10.40
N GLN A 47 2.31 -8.09 10.69
CA GLN A 47 3.31 -9.14 10.88
C GLN A 47 3.06 -9.99 12.12
N ASN A 48 2.58 -9.34 13.19
CA ASN A 48 2.28 -9.97 14.47
C ASN A 48 0.79 -9.78 14.79
N PRO A 49 -0.13 -10.45 14.07
CA PRO A 49 -1.54 -10.35 14.38
C PRO A 49 -1.80 -10.84 15.80
N ASN A 50 -2.59 -10.10 16.57
CA ASN A 50 -3.06 -10.59 17.87
C ASN A 50 -4.24 -11.53 17.67
N PHE A 51 -4.00 -12.83 17.71
CA PHE A 51 -5.05 -13.83 17.51
C PHE A 51 -6.18 -13.71 18.54
N GLU A 52 -5.88 -13.41 19.80
CA GLU A 52 -6.89 -13.31 20.86
C GLU A 52 -7.84 -12.11 20.65
N ASP A 53 -7.31 -11.00 20.12
CA ASP A 53 -8.10 -9.79 19.88
C ASP A 53 -8.82 -9.78 18.52
N SER A 54 -8.19 -10.33 17.48
CA SER A 54 -8.64 -10.17 16.09
C SER A 54 -9.04 -11.47 15.39
N GLY A 55 -8.77 -12.63 15.98
CA GLY A 55 -8.98 -13.95 15.35
C GLY A 55 -8.11 -14.19 14.10
N MET A 56 -7.10 -13.36 13.86
CA MET A 56 -6.28 -13.41 12.65
C MET A 56 -5.10 -14.36 12.79
N LEU A 57 -4.96 -15.27 11.84
CA LEU A 57 -3.78 -16.12 11.71
C LEU A 57 -2.69 -15.40 10.92
N ARG A 58 -1.44 -15.54 11.35
CA ARG A 58 -0.30 -15.01 10.60
C ARG A 58 -0.24 -15.64 9.19
N MET A 59 -0.09 -14.79 8.18
CA MET A 59 0.15 -15.23 6.80
C MET A 59 1.50 -15.95 6.64
N SER A 60 1.66 -16.68 5.54
CA SER A 60 2.96 -17.19 5.12
C SER A 60 3.94 -16.04 4.86
N ASP A 61 5.23 -16.23 5.12
CA ASP A 61 6.26 -15.20 4.91
C ASP A 61 6.24 -14.64 3.48
N SER A 62 5.96 -15.50 2.49
CA SER A 62 5.86 -15.11 1.09
C SER A 62 4.75 -14.10 0.79
N LEU A 63 3.61 -14.17 1.49
CA LEU A 63 2.51 -13.21 1.36
C LEU A 63 2.69 -12.03 2.30
N LEU A 64 3.20 -12.29 3.50
CA LEU A 64 3.37 -11.27 4.52
C LEU A 64 4.39 -10.21 4.10
N HIS A 65 5.52 -10.64 3.54
CA HIS A 65 6.59 -9.78 3.07
C HIS A 65 6.49 -9.46 1.56
N SER A 66 5.36 -9.79 0.91
CA SER A 66 5.16 -9.47 -0.49
C SER A 66 5.02 -7.96 -0.69
N PHE A 67 5.41 -7.47 -1.86
CA PHE A 67 5.25 -6.08 -2.20
C PHE A 67 3.77 -5.65 -2.21
N GLY A 68 2.86 -6.55 -2.58
CA GLY A 68 1.42 -6.35 -2.49
C GLY A 68 0.95 -5.97 -1.09
N ASN A 69 1.54 -6.55 -0.04
CA ASN A 69 1.15 -6.29 1.35
C ASN A 69 1.87 -5.09 2.01
N LEU A 70 2.90 -4.54 1.36
CA LEU A 70 3.77 -3.51 1.95
C LEU A 70 3.51 -2.12 1.37
N CYS A 71 3.63 -1.07 2.17
CA CYS A 71 3.59 0.31 1.68
C CYS A 71 4.50 1.24 2.49
N ILE A 72 4.81 2.42 1.96
CA ILE A 72 5.62 3.41 2.67
C ILE A 72 4.73 4.43 3.39
N ILE A 73 5.05 4.67 4.66
CA ILE A 73 4.33 5.59 5.53
C ILE A 73 5.28 6.40 6.42
N THR A 74 4.70 7.30 7.22
CA THR A 74 5.45 8.01 8.26
C THR A 74 5.60 7.14 9.51
N ASP A 75 6.67 7.37 10.29
CA ASP A 75 6.90 6.65 11.54
C ASP A 75 5.70 6.81 12.51
N SER A 76 5.15 8.03 12.60
CA SER A 76 3.98 8.32 13.44
C SER A 76 2.74 7.54 13.01
N GLN A 77 2.53 7.37 11.70
CA GLN A 77 1.41 6.58 11.21
C GLN A 77 1.63 5.08 11.47
N ASN A 78 2.87 4.59 11.34
CA ASN A 78 3.18 3.20 11.62
C ASN A 78 2.89 2.84 13.08
N SER A 79 3.33 3.70 14.02
CA SER A 79 3.02 3.52 15.43
C SER A 79 1.51 3.50 15.73
N LYS A 80 0.69 4.21 14.94
CA LYS A 80 -0.77 4.26 15.09
C LYS A 80 -1.48 3.05 14.48
N PHE A 81 -0.97 2.53 13.37
CA PHE A 81 -1.52 1.34 12.73
C PHE A 81 -1.23 0.08 13.56
N GLY A 82 0.01 -0.08 14.02
CA GLY A 82 0.44 -1.20 14.85
C GLY A 82 0.01 -2.55 14.26
N ASN A 83 -0.43 -3.46 15.13
CA ASN A 83 -0.88 -4.81 14.73
C ASN A 83 -2.38 -4.88 14.34
N SER A 84 -2.99 -3.74 14.04
CA SER A 84 -4.40 -3.69 13.66
C SER A 84 -4.66 -4.47 12.37
N ARG A 85 -5.88 -4.97 12.22
CA ARG A 85 -6.32 -5.59 10.96
C ARG A 85 -6.52 -4.55 9.85
N PRO A 86 -6.35 -4.90 8.56
CA PRO A 86 -6.60 -4.01 7.43
C PRO A 86 -7.91 -3.20 7.54
N GLN A 87 -9.02 -3.85 7.87
CA GLN A 87 -10.32 -3.17 8.01
C GLN A 87 -10.33 -2.15 9.15
N ALA A 88 -9.66 -2.44 10.27
CA ALA A 88 -9.55 -1.50 11.38
C ALA A 88 -8.67 -0.30 11.01
N LYS A 89 -7.54 -0.54 10.31
CA LYS A 89 -6.69 0.54 9.77
C LYS A 89 -7.49 1.43 8.81
N TYR A 90 -8.28 0.84 7.93
CA TYR A 90 -9.17 1.55 7.02
C TYR A 90 -10.19 2.41 7.79
N SER A 91 -11.04 1.78 8.60
CA SER A 91 -12.17 2.48 9.23
C SER A 91 -11.75 3.55 10.22
N GLN A 92 -10.64 3.35 10.94
CA GLN A 92 -10.15 4.32 11.91
C GLN A 92 -9.49 5.55 11.26
N TRP A 93 -8.88 5.38 10.08
CA TRP A 93 -8.02 6.39 9.46
C TRP A 93 -8.47 6.82 8.06
N GLU A 94 -9.71 6.51 7.66
CA GLU A 94 -10.26 6.80 6.33
C GLU A 94 -10.01 8.24 5.87
N LYS A 95 -10.25 9.21 6.77
CA LYS A 95 -10.16 10.64 6.49
C LYS A 95 -8.75 11.13 6.15
N ILE A 96 -7.70 10.37 6.48
CA ILE A 96 -6.32 10.81 6.23
C ILE A 96 -5.72 10.27 4.93
N PHE A 97 -6.37 9.29 4.28
CA PHE A 97 -5.77 8.58 3.14
C PHE A 97 -5.49 9.50 1.95
N GLY A 98 -6.32 10.50 1.68
CA GLY A 98 -6.09 11.45 0.57
C GLY A 98 -4.73 12.16 0.60
N ASN A 99 -4.06 12.21 1.77
CA ASN A 99 -2.75 12.85 1.93
C ASN A 99 -1.60 11.84 2.06
N GLN A 100 -1.87 10.55 1.91
CA GLN A 100 -0.88 9.48 2.05
C GLN A 100 -0.29 9.05 0.70
N SER A 101 0.72 8.17 0.76
CA SER A 101 1.26 7.43 -0.39
C SER A 101 0.13 6.93 -1.30
N LEU A 102 0.30 7.05 -2.62
CA LEU A 102 -0.68 6.58 -3.59
C LEU A 102 -0.84 5.06 -3.51
N LYS A 103 0.24 4.31 -3.25
CA LYS A 103 0.15 2.87 -2.99
C LYS A 103 -0.74 2.57 -1.77
N LEU A 104 -0.55 3.33 -0.68
CA LEU A 104 -1.39 3.15 0.51
C LEU A 104 -2.86 3.53 0.23
N GLN A 105 -3.12 4.61 -0.52
CA GLN A 105 -4.47 4.97 -0.94
C GLN A 105 -5.15 3.82 -1.70
N TRP A 106 -4.43 3.19 -2.63
CA TRP A 106 -4.93 2.04 -3.39
C TRP A 106 -5.25 0.86 -2.47
N MET A 107 -4.36 0.53 -1.54
CA MET A 107 -4.60 -0.56 -0.58
C MET A 107 -5.82 -0.29 0.31
N ALA A 108 -5.98 0.94 0.78
CA ALA A 108 -7.15 1.35 1.54
C ALA A 108 -8.44 1.30 0.71
N LYS A 109 -8.43 1.74 -0.56
CA LYS A 109 -9.60 1.65 -1.46
C LYS A 109 -10.04 0.21 -1.70
N LEU A 110 -9.09 -0.69 -1.97
CA LEU A 110 -9.36 -2.11 -2.13
C LEU A 110 -9.98 -2.70 -0.87
N THR A 111 -9.46 -2.33 0.31
CA THR A 111 -9.99 -2.77 1.62
C THR A 111 -11.41 -2.28 1.87
N GLY A 112 -11.72 -1.01 1.57
CA GLY A 112 -13.05 -0.44 1.76
C GLY A 112 -14.13 -0.97 0.81
N ASN A 113 -13.73 -1.47 -0.37
CA ASN A 113 -14.63 -1.96 -1.40
C ASN A 113 -14.88 -3.49 -1.33
N SER A 114 -14.23 -4.20 -0.42
CA SER A 114 -14.34 -5.66 -0.31
C SER A 114 -14.75 -6.08 1.09
N ASP A 115 -15.72 -6.99 1.18
CA ASP A 115 -15.95 -7.79 2.39
C ASP A 115 -14.79 -8.80 2.63
N ASP A 116 -13.95 -8.99 1.60
CA ASP A 116 -12.77 -9.85 1.64
C ASP A 116 -11.63 -9.22 2.45
N ASN A 117 -11.21 -9.93 3.49
CA ASN A 117 -10.28 -9.53 4.55
C ASN A 117 -8.81 -9.30 4.11
N TRP A 118 -8.54 -8.61 3.00
CA TRP A 118 -7.18 -8.41 2.47
C TRP A 118 -6.43 -9.75 2.33
N ASN A 119 -7.03 -10.68 1.60
CA ASN A 119 -6.57 -12.06 1.47
C ASN A 119 -5.43 -12.20 0.45
N SER A 120 -4.97 -13.44 0.23
CA SER A 120 -3.88 -13.73 -0.71
C SER A 120 -4.17 -13.33 -2.16
N GLU A 121 -5.43 -13.39 -2.60
CA GLU A 121 -5.82 -13.02 -3.96
C GLU A 121 -5.72 -11.51 -4.14
N VAL A 122 -6.25 -10.73 -3.19
CA VAL A 122 -6.16 -9.26 -3.19
C VAL A 122 -4.69 -8.81 -3.16
N ILE A 123 -3.87 -9.43 -2.31
CA ILE A 123 -2.43 -9.10 -2.21
C ILE A 123 -1.71 -9.34 -3.54
N ARG A 124 -1.90 -10.51 -4.16
CA ARG A 124 -1.25 -10.87 -5.43
C ARG A 124 -1.75 -10.03 -6.58
N GLY A 125 -3.07 -9.86 -6.71
CA GLY A 125 -3.66 -9.04 -7.75
C GLY A 125 -3.23 -7.57 -7.66
N HIS A 126 -3.06 -7.03 -6.45
CA HIS A 126 -2.51 -5.68 -6.26
C HIS A 126 -1.05 -5.58 -6.70
N GLU A 127 -0.22 -6.55 -6.31
CA GLU A 127 1.18 -6.64 -6.72
C GLU A 127 1.31 -6.70 -8.24
N ASP A 128 0.56 -7.58 -8.90
CA ASP A 128 0.60 -7.79 -10.35
C ASP A 128 0.19 -6.53 -11.13
N LYS A 129 -0.85 -5.81 -10.66
CA LYS A 129 -1.29 -4.55 -11.27
C LYS A 129 -0.20 -3.48 -11.20
N ILE A 130 0.44 -3.30 -10.04
CA ILE A 130 1.51 -2.31 -9.89
C ILE A 130 2.73 -2.71 -10.73
N LEU A 131 3.13 -3.98 -10.72
CA LEU A 131 4.27 -4.45 -11.51
C LEU A 131 4.06 -4.28 -13.01
N THR A 132 2.81 -4.43 -13.49
CA THR A 132 2.45 -4.13 -14.87
C THR A 132 2.68 -2.65 -15.20
N LEU A 133 2.18 -1.73 -14.37
CA LEU A 133 2.40 -0.29 -14.55
C LEU A 133 3.88 0.10 -14.54
N VAL A 134 4.68 -0.56 -13.71
CA VAL A 134 6.13 -0.34 -13.65
C VAL A 134 6.83 -0.82 -14.93
N LYS A 135 6.44 -2.00 -15.45
CA LYS A 135 6.97 -2.52 -16.72
C LYS A 135 6.64 -1.58 -17.88
N GLU A 136 5.38 -1.17 -17.99
CA GLU A 136 4.92 -0.21 -18.99
C GLU A 136 5.66 1.12 -18.90
N PHE A 137 5.90 1.62 -17.67
CA PHE A 137 6.70 2.81 -17.46
C PHE A 137 8.11 2.65 -18.05
N PHE A 138 8.81 1.56 -17.74
CA PHE A 138 10.15 1.32 -18.28
C PHE A 138 10.16 1.18 -19.79
N GLU A 139 9.18 0.49 -20.37
CA GLU A 139 9.05 0.35 -21.82
C GLU A 139 8.82 1.69 -22.51
N SER A 140 8.00 2.57 -21.94
CA SER A 140 7.77 3.91 -22.47
C SER A 140 9.02 4.79 -22.44
N THR A 141 9.86 4.64 -21.40
CA THR A 141 11.10 5.43 -21.23
C THR A 141 12.26 4.99 -22.10
N LYS A 142 12.23 3.78 -22.67
CA LYS A 142 13.25 3.31 -23.62
C LYS A 142 13.20 4.03 -24.97
N ASN A 143 12.12 4.76 -25.25
CA ASN A 143 11.88 5.48 -26.50
C ASN A 143 12.18 6.99 -26.38
N ILE A 144 12.88 7.42 -25.33
CA ILE A 144 13.38 8.79 -25.11
C ILE A 144 14.89 8.78 -25.35
#